data_AF-A0A444RVN5-F1
#
_entry.id   AF-A0A444RVN5-F1
#
_cell.length_a   1.000
_cell.length_b   1.000
_cell.length_c   1.000
_cell.angle_alpha   90.00
_cell.angle_beta   90.00
_cell.angle_gamma   90.00
#
_symmetry.space_group_name_H-M   'P 1'
#
loop_
_entity.id
_entity.type
_entity.pdbx_description
1 polymer ?
#
loop_
_entity_poly.entity_id
_entity_poly.type
_entity_poly.pdbx_seq_one_letter_code
_entity_poly.pdbx_strand_id
1 'polypeptide(L)'
;MDSSSSVMAPFFANQSCDPFQPRERPCTLGNYVVYAVDARTPGDIQAAIIFAKKYNIRFVVRNTGHDYNGRSTGAGAISVWVHNMKGAKVVDWADKNYQGKAVTVAAGVQGFEVMDAANAAGLAVVGGECPTVSLAGGYTQGGGHSALSTGFGLSADNVLEWELVTADAKVVKASRTVNADLYWAHPDAVFGGATVAFFAAENDATAFYKAIDAFHEELAAMVDPDTMVVYYFAAAFFQIAPINAYNKTEAELTPGGGVCQNEADFRQPRWQQEFFGANYNNLLCIKKERDPEGFFYALNGVGSEAWTVASNGPY
;
A
#
# COMPACT_ATOMS: atom_id res chain seq x y z
N MET A 1 11.88 -5.74 11.71
CA MET A 1 12.50 -5.10 12.88
C MET A 1 12.30 -6.04 14.04
N ASP A 2 13.38 -6.51 14.63
CA ASP A 2 13.36 -7.51 15.71
C ASP A 2 13.14 -6.83 17.07
N SER A 3 12.18 -5.90 17.11
CA SER A 3 11.83 -5.14 18.30
C SER A 3 10.33 -5.09 18.48
N SER A 4 9.91 -5.38 19.71
CA SER A 4 8.51 -5.43 20.12
C SER A 4 7.89 -4.04 20.35
N SER A 5 8.66 -2.96 20.25
CA SER A 5 8.19 -1.60 20.56
C SER A 5 8.76 -0.49 19.67
N SER A 6 9.91 -0.69 19.01
CA SER A 6 10.54 0.36 18.19
C SER A 6 9.65 0.78 17.02
N VAL A 7 9.36 2.07 16.90
CA VAL A 7 8.59 2.61 15.77
C VAL A 7 9.54 3.09 14.68
N MET A 8 9.22 2.79 13.41
CA MET A 8 10.05 3.21 12.29
C MET A 8 9.90 4.71 12.01
N ALA A 9 8.70 5.26 12.19
CA ALA A 9 8.41 6.67 11.96
C ALA A 9 9.02 7.55 13.09
N PRO A 10 10.05 8.38 12.79
CA PRO A 10 10.76 9.14 13.83
C PRO A 10 9.87 10.11 14.59
N PHE A 11 8.85 10.67 13.93
CA PHE A 11 7.85 11.54 14.55
C PHE A 11 7.20 10.88 15.78
N PHE A 12 6.85 9.60 15.68
CA PHE A 12 6.23 8.86 16.78
C PHE A 12 7.23 8.38 17.82
N ALA A 13 8.50 8.16 17.45
CA ALA A 13 9.57 7.94 18.43
C ALA A 13 9.78 9.18 19.31
N ASN A 14 9.48 10.37 18.77
CA ASN A 14 9.41 11.65 19.49
C ASN A 14 10.67 11.96 20.32
N GLN A 15 11.83 11.50 19.84
CA GLN A 15 13.13 11.66 20.51
C GLN A 15 13.10 11.24 22.00
N SER A 16 12.24 10.27 22.34
CA SER A 16 12.03 9.79 23.71
C SER A 16 13.19 8.91 24.18
N CYS A 17 13.75 8.12 23.27
CA CYS A 17 14.96 7.32 23.46
C CYS A 17 15.66 7.16 22.09
N ASP A 18 16.27 8.24 21.63
CA ASP A 18 16.83 8.35 20.28
C ASP A 18 18.37 8.36 20.34
N PRO A 19 19.06 7.58 19.50
CA PRO A 19 20.52 7.42 19.54
C PRO A 19 21.30 8.68 19.15
N PHE A 20 20.65 9.68 18.57
CA PHE A 20 21.26 10.96 18.16
C PHE A 20 21.11 12.05 19.23
N GLN A 21 20.59 11.72 20.40
CA GLN A 21 20.47 12.64 21.53
C GLN A 21 21.72 12.61 22.44
N PRO A 22 21.94 13.66 23.26
CA PRO A 22 22.99 13.65 24.28
C PRO A 22 22.86 12.43 25.20
N ARG A 23 23.99 11.83 25.59
CA ARG A 23 24.02 10.61 26.43
C ARG A 23 23.39 10.84 27.80
N GLU A 24 23.38 12.08 28.27
CA GLU A 24 22.83 12.51 29.55
C GLU A 24 21.30 12.62 29.52
N ARG A 25 20.69 12.69 28.33
CA ARG A 25 19.24 12.73 28.19
C ARG A 25 18.65 11.38 28.61
N PRO A 26 17.73 11.34 29.59
CA PRO A 26 17.11 10.08 30.00
C PRO A 26 16.35 9.42 28.84
N CYS A 27 16.62 8.12 28.63
CA CYS A 27 15.80 7.29 27.76
C CYS A 27 14.44 7.05 28.43
N THR A 28 13.38 7.56 27.83
CA THR A 28 12.00 7.41 28.31
C THR A 28 11.17 6.63 27.28
N LEU A 29 10.08 6.01 27.73
CA LEU A 29 9.19 5.27 26.81
C LEU A 29 8.47 6.20 25.84
N GLY A 30 8.08 7.41 26.28
CA GLY A 30 7.30 8.33 25.46
C GLY A 30 6.03 7.67 24.91
N ASN A 31 5.98 7.53 23.59
CA ASN A 31 4.87 6.91 22.87
C ASN A 31 4.96 5.37 22.75
N TYR A 32 6.07 4.77 23.19
CA TYR A 32 6.23 3.32 23.19
C TYR A 32 5.27 2.65 24.17
N VAL A 33 4.91 1.42 23.81
CA VAL A 33 4.13 0.53 24.67
C VAL A 33 4.95 0.14 25.90
N VAL A 34 4.26 -0.04 27.03
CA VAL A 34 4.91 -0.37 28.31
C VAL A 34 5.28 -1.86 28.37
N TYR A 35 4.41 -2.71 27.84
CA TYR A 35 4.61 -4.14 27.73
C TYR A 35 4.26 -4.63 26.32
N ALA A 36 4.90 -5.70 25.89
CA ALA A 36 4.57 -6.39 24.65
C ALA A 36 4.43 -7.89 24.91
N VAL A 37 3.35 -8.47 24.43
CA VAL A 37 3.11 -9.92 24.40
C VAL A 37 3.69 -10.46 23.10
N ASP A 38 4.68 -11.35 23.19
CA ASP A 38 5.19 -12.13 22.06
C ASP A 38 4.15 -13.20 21.69
N ALA A 39 3.18 -12.82 20.85
CA ALA A 39 2.10 -13.72 20.46
C ALA A 39 2.59 -14.69 19.38
N ARG A 40 2.37 -15.99 19.62
CA ARG A 40 2.74 -17.07 18.69
C ARG A 40 1.54 -17.89 18.25
N THR A 41 0.45 -17.80 19.00
CA THR A 41 -0.80 -18.52 18.76
C THR A 41 -2.00 -17.58 18.94
N PRO A 42 -3.17 -17.92 18.37
CA PRO A 42 -4.41 -17.20 18.67
C PRO A 42 -4.72 -17.15 20.18
N GLY A 43 -4.33 -18.18 20.94
CA GLY A 43 -4.50 -18.24 22.40
C GLY A 43 -3.76 -17.13 23.15
N ASP A 44 -2.57 -16.75 22.70
CA ASP A 44 -1.81 -15.64 23.30
C ASP A 44 -2.54 -14.30 23.11
N ILE A 45 -3.12 -14.10 21.92
CA ILE A 45 -3.90 -12.91 21.57
C ILE A 45 -5.18 -12.86 22.42
N GLN A 46 -5.89 -13.99 22.53
CA GLN A 46 -7.09 -14.10 23.37
C GLN A 46 -6.78 -13.77 24.83
N ALA A 47 -5.70 -14.32 25.39
CA ALA A 47 -5.27 -14.05 26.76
C ALA A 47 -4.93 -12.57 26.96
N ALA A 48 -4.24 -11.95 26.01
CA ALA A 48 -3.91 -10.52 26.06
C ALA A 48 -5.16 -9.63 26.01
N ILE A 49 -6.16 -9.96 25.18
CA ILE A 49 -7.44 -9.25 25.13
C ILE A 49 -8.18 -9.35 26.47
N ILE A 50 -8.27 -10.57 27.03
CA ILE A 50 -8.93 -10.80 28.33
C ILE A 50 -8.21 -10.02 29.44
N PHE A 51 -6.88 -10.03 29.45
CA PHE A 51 -6.06 -9.28 30.41
C PHE A 51 -6.28 -7.77 30.29
N ALA A 52 -6.17 -7.23 29.08
CA ALA A 52 -6.35 -5.80 28.82
C ALA A 52 -7.75 -5.31 29.22
N LYS A 53 -8.79 -6.10 28.91
CA LYS A 53 -10.17 -5.80 29.33
C LYS A 53 -10.34 -5.85 30.85
N LYS A 54 -9.81 -6.88 31.52
CA LYS A 54 -9.93 -7.04 32.98
C LYS A 54 -9.33 -5.86 33.74
N TYR A 55 -8.22 -5.31 33.26
CA TYR A 55 -7.49 -4.24 33.94
C TYR A 55 -7.64 -2.87 33.28
N ASN A 56 -8.55 -2.73 32.30
CA ASN A 56 -8.79 -1.49 31.56
C ASN A 56 -7.50 -0.86 30.98
N ILE A 57 -6.68 -1.67 30.32
CA ILE A 57 -5.42 -1.26 29.72
C ILE A 57 -5.62 -1.04 28.22
N ARG A 58 -5.06 0.05 27.67
CA ARG A 58 -5.06 0.31 26.23
C ARG A 58 -4.37 -0.86 25.51
N PHE A 59 -5.08 -1.44 24.55
CA PHE A 59 -4.59 -2.55 23.73
C PHE A 59 -4.09 -2.02 22.39
N VAL A 60 -2.87 -2.40 21.99
CA VAL A 60 -2.25 -2.02 20.71
C VAL A 60 -1.86 -3.28 19.95
N VAL A 61 -2.20 -3.35 18.67
CA VAL A 61 -1.72 -4.43 17.79
C VAL A 61 -0.46 -3.96 17.09
N ARG A 62 0.59 -4.79 17.14
CA ARG A 62 1.84 -4.50 16.47
C ARG A 62 2.34 -5.69 15.67
N ASN A 63 2.79 -5.40 14.46
CA ASN A 63 3.50 -6.34 13.63
C ASN A 63 4.96 -5.88 13.45
N THR A 64 5.27 -5.20 12.34
CA THR A 64 6.64 -4.81 11.96
C THR A 64 7.06 -3.44 12.48
N GLY A 65 6.10 -2.58 12.86
CA GLY A 65 6.36 -1.18 13.24
C GLY A 65 6.46 -0.19 12.06
N HIS A 66 6.06 -0.62 10.86
CA HIS A 66 6.08 0.19 9.61
C HIS A 66 5.02 1.30 9.55
N ASP A 67 4.11 1.38 10.52
CA ASP A 67 2.97 2.30 10.43
C ASP A 67 3.41 3.77 10.55
N TYR A 68 3.22 4.52 9.46
CA TYR A 68 3.57 5.94 9.38
C TYR A 68 2.67 6.86 10.21
N ASN A 69 1.51 6.37 10.69
CA ASN A 69 0.53 7.13 11.46
C ASN A 69 0.54 6.77 12.95
N GLY A 70 1.53 6.00 13.42
CA GLY A 70 1.67 5.63 14.83
C GLY A 70 0.60 4.68 15.36
N ARG A 71 -0.21 4.05 14.50
CA ARG A 71 -1.32 3.15 14.89
C ARG A 71 -0.83 1.86 15.58
N SER A 72 0.44 1.51 15.40
CA SER A 72 1.08 0.33 16.01
C SER A 72 1.86 0.61 17.30
N THR A 73 1.66 1.79 17.91
CA THR A 73 2.22 2.15 19.22
C THR A 73 1.18 2.86 20.10
N GLY A 74 1.50 3.07 21.37
CA GLY A 74 0.68 3.87 22.26
C GLY A 74 1.26 3.97 23.66
N ALA A 75 1.37 5.20 24.17
CA ALA A 75 1.77 5.45 25.55
C ALA A 75 0.83 4.73 26.53
N GLY A 76 1.40 4.09 27.56
CA GLY A 76 0.64 3.37 28.58
C GLY A 76 -0.03 2.08 28.12
N ALA A 77 0.20 1.66 26.87
CA ALA A 77 -0.47 0.49 26.30
C ALA A 77 0.28 -0.83 26.57
N ILE A 78 -0.47 -1.93 26.48
CA ILE A 78 0.07 -3.26 26.22
C ILE A 78 -0.04 -3.53 24.72
N SER A 79 1.05 -3.96 24.10
CA SER A 79 1.06 -4.42 22.72
C SER A 79 0.89 -5.92 22.63
N VAL A 80 0.10 -6.38 21.67
CA VAL A 80 0.22 -7.74 21.14
C VAL A 80 1.10 -7.69 19.91
N TRP A 81 2.28 -8.28 20.03
CA TRP A 81 3.30 -8.30 19.00
C TRP A 81 3.21 -9.63 18.23
N VAL A 82 2.65 -9.58 17.03
CA VAL A 82 2.38 -10.79 16.20
C VAL A 82 3.52 -11.14 15.26
N HIS A 83 4.65 -10.43 15.33
CA HIS A 83 5.78 -10.57 14.40
C HIS A 83 6.34 -11.99 14.30
N ASN A 84 6.31 -12.75 15.40
CA ASN A 84 6.82 -14.12 15.46
C ASN A 84 5.78 -15.18 15.06
N MET A 85 4.56 -14.78 14.70
CA MET A 85 3.58 -15.68 14.07
C MET A 85 3.98 -15.91 12.61
N LYS A 86 4.89 -16.86 12.39
CA LYS A 86 5.47 -17.18 11.09
C LYS A 86 4.84 -18.40 10.44
N GLY A 87 4.87 -18.44 9.11
CA GLY A 87 4.39 -19.57 8.30
C GLY A 87 3.74 -19.09 7.01
N ALA A 88 4.32 -19.48 5.87
CA ALA A 88 3.74 -19.28 4.55
C ALA A 88 3.66 -20.64 3.85
N LYS A 89 2.46 -21.07 3.48
CA LYS A 89 2.23 -22.38 2.86
C LYS A 89 1.40 -22.24 1.60
N VAL A 90 1.94 -22.71 0.48
CA VAL A 90 1.18 -22.84 -0.77
C VAL A 90 0.17 -23.97 -0.63
N VAL A 91 -1.07 -23.69 -1.01
CA VAL A 91 -2.21 -24.62 -0.97
C VAL A 91 -2.99 -24.57 -2.27
N ASP A 92 -3.73 -25.63 -2.56
CA ASP A 92 -4.79 -25.58 -3.57
C ASP A 92 -6.07 -25.07 -2.91
N TRP A 93 -6.69 -24.06 -3.53
CA TRP A 93 -7.94 -23.47 -3.08
C TRP A 93 -9.01 -23.63 -4.14
N ALA A 94 -10.23 -23.91 -3.70
CA ALA A 94 -11.39 -23.96 -4.56
C ALA A 94 -12.63 -23.52 -3.78
N ASP A 95 -13.20 -22.38 -4.19
CA ASP A 95 -14.53 -21.95 -3.79
C ASP A 95 -15.31 -21.44 -5.01
N LYS A 96 -16.47 -20.81 -4.78
CA LYS A 96 -17.33 -20.28 -5.84
C LYS A 96 -16.68 -19.14 -6.65
N ASN A 97 -15.77 -18.38 -6.05
CA ASN A 97 -15.19 -17.15 -6.58
C ASN A 97 -13.75 -17.33 -7.08
N TYR A 98 -13.02 -18.33 -6.56
CA TYR A 98 -11.64 -18.58 -6.93
C TYR A 98 -11.30 -20.07 -6.93
N GLN A 99 -10.59 -20.52 -7.97
CA GLN A 99 -10.01 -21.85 -8.06
C GLN A 99 -8.58 -21.75 -8.56
N GLY A 100 -7.62 -22.20 -7.76
CA GLY A 100 -6.20 -22.07 -8.11
C GLY A 100 -5.27 -22.26 -6.91
N LYS A 101 -4.01 -21.85 -7.09
CA LYS A 101 -3.02 -21.84 -6.01
C LYS A 101 -3.25 -20.63 -5.11
N ALA A 102 -3.18 -20.84 -3.81
CA ALA A 102 -3.21 -19.78 -2.81
C ALA A 102 -2.05 -19.96 -1.83
N VAL A 103 -1.78 -18.94 -1.02
CA VAL A 103 -0.80 -19.02 0.07
C VAL A 103 -1.50 -18.71 1.38
N THR A 104 -1.47 -19.64 2.33
CA THR A 104 -1.82 -19.34 3.72
C THR A 104 -0.65 -18.61 4.36
N VAL A 105 -0.90 -17.41 4.90
CA VAL A 105 0.13 -16.51 5.43
C VAL A 105 -0.18 -16.16 6.87
N ALA A 106 0.71 -16.50 7.79
CA ALA A 106 0.58 -16.15 9.21
C ALA A 106 0.80 -14.64 9.43
N ALA A 107 0.21 -14.11 10.51
CA ALA A 107 0.12 -12.67 10.75
C ALA A 107 1.47 -11.93 10.76
N GLY A 108 2.54 -12.57 11.21
CA GLY A 108 3.88 -11.98 11.32
C GLY A 108 4.74 -12.08 10.06
N VAL A 109 4.26 -12.75 9.00
CA VAL A 109 5.02 -12.99 7.78
C VAL A 109 5.26 -11.68 7.03
N GLN A 110 6.52 -11.45 6.67
CA GLN A 110 6.98 -10.31 5.89
C GLN A 110 7.02 -10.61 4.39
N GLY A 111 7.07 -9.56 3.58
CA GLY A 111 7.08 -9.64 2.11
C GLY A 111 8.15 -10.60 1.58
N PHE A 112 9.38 -10.51 2.10
CA PHE A 112 10.46 -11.41 1.67
C PHE A 112 10.14 -12.90 1.94
N GLU A 113 9.54 -13.22 3.10
CA GLU A 113 9.23 -14.60 3.48
C GLU A 113 8.15 -15.23 2.59
N VAL A 114 7.11 -14.47 2.25
CA VAL A 114 6.04 -14.96 1.37
C VAL A 114 6.49 -15.02 -0.09
N MET A 115 7.32 -14.09 -0.53
CA MET A 115 7.92 -14.11 -1.87
C MET A 115 8.84 -15.31 -2.05
N ASP A 116 9.65 -15.65 -1.05
CA ASP A 116 10.50 -16.85 -1.05
C ASP A 116 9.65 -18.13 -1.16
N ALA A 117 8.57 -18.21 -0.38
CA ALA A 117 7.65 -19.36 -0.42
C ALA A 117 6.92 -19.49 -1.77
N ALA A 118 6.50 -18.38 -2.36
CA ALA A 118 5.85 -18.35 -3.68
C ALA A 118 6.85 -18.72 -4.80
N ASN A 119 8.04 -18.13 -4.80
CA ASN A 119 9.09 -18.38 -5.78
C ASN A 119 9.55 -19.86 -5.75
N ALA A 120 9.70 -20.45 -4.56
CA ALA A 120 10.02 -21.87 -4.42
C ALA A 120 8.97 -22.81 -5.04
N ALA A 121 7.73 -22.34 -5.20
CA ALA A 121 6.65 -23.05 -5.86
C ALA A 121 6.43 -22.63 -7.33
N GLY A 122 7.28 -21.75 -7.88
CA GLY A 122 7.12 -21.20 -9.23
C GLY A 122 5.93 -20.25 -9.37
N LEU A 123 5.54 -19.60 -8.28
CA LEU A 123 4.40 -18.68 -8.21
C LEU A 123 4.86 -17.25 -7.91
N ALA A 124 4.00 -16.29 -8.23
CA ALA A 124 4.13 -14.90 -7.81
C ALA A 124 3.07 -14.57 -6.75
N VAL A 125 3.34 -13.57 -5.91
CA VAL A 125 2.42 -13.06 -4.90
C VAL A 125 2.36 -11.53 -4.97
N VAL A 126 1.16 -10.97 -4.84
CA VAL A 126 0.96 -9.51 -4.77
C VAL A 126 1.44 -9.01 -3.41
N GLY A 127 2.68 -8.54 -3.37
CA GLY A 127 3.33 -7.96 -2.20
C GLY A 127 3.78 -6.52 -2.40
N GLY A 128 4.07 -5.84 -1.29
CA GLY A 128 4.59 -4.47 -1.30
C GLY A 128 6.06 -4.41 -1.71
N GLU A 129 6.51 -3.22 -2.14
CA GLU A 129 7.88 -2.98 -2.58
C GLU A 129 8.90 -3.19 -1.46
N CYS A 130 8.59 -2.73 -0.24
CA CYS A 130 9.46 -2.87 0.92
C CYS A 130 9.38 -4.31 1.47
N PRO A 131 10.45 -5.13 1.37
CA PRO A 131 10.38 -6.56 1.70
C PRO A 131 10.05 -6.82 3.18
N THR A 132 10.35 -5.85 4.05
CA THR A 132 10.14 -5.97 5.49
C THR A 132 8.73 -5.60 5.95
N VAL A 133 7.86 -5.11 5.06
CA VAL A 133 6.45 -4.91 5.37
C VAL A 133 5.78 -6.27 5.56
N SER A 134 4.88 -6.39 6.55
CA SER A 134 4.12 -7.63 6.70
C SER A 134 2.95 -7.67 5.75
N LEU A 135 2.81 -8.78 5.03
CA LEU A 135 1.74 -9.00 4.07
C LEU A 135 0.38 -8.96 4.79
N ALA A 136 0.13 -9.90 5.71
CA ALA A 136 -1.14 -10.06 6.41
C ALA A 136 -1.44 -8.98 7.48
N GLY A 137 -0.55 -7.99 7.63
CA GLY A 137 -0.72 -6.87 8.55
C GLY A 137 -1.54 -5.71 7.95
N GLY A 138 -1.23 -4.50 8.40
CA GLY A 138 -1.89 -3.28 7.93
C GLY A 138 -1.72 -2.98 6.44
N TYR A 139 -0.81 -3.68 5.73
CA TYR A 139 -0.63 -3.55 4.29
C TYR A 139 -1.85 -4.09 3.52
N THR A 140 -2.12 -5.40 3.58
CA THR A 140 -3.28 -5.98 2.91
C THR A 140 -4.59 -5.50 3.52
N GLN A 141 -4.66 -5.33 4.85
CA GLN A 141 -5.86 -4.79 5.52
C GLN A 141 -6.18 -3.34 5.12
N GLY A 142 -5.18 -2.58 4.65
CA GLY A 142 -5.33 -1.19 4.20
C GLY A 142 -5.41 -1.04 2.67
N GLY A 143 -5.53 -2.13 1.92
CA GLY A 143 -5.50 -2.13 0.45
C GLY A 143 -4.24 -2.80 -0.09
N GLY A 144 -3.10 -2.12 0.00
CA GLY A 144 -1.79 -2.67 -0.33
C GLY A 144 -1.49 -2.69 -1.84
N HIS A 145 -0.77 -1.67 -2.33
CA HIS A 145 -0.32 -1.61 -3.72
C HIS A 145 0.94 -2.46 -3.96
N SER A 146 1.15 -2.86 -5.21
CA SER A 146 2.23 -3.71 -5.68
C SER A 146 2.64 -3.35 -7.11
N ALA A 147 3.88 -3.66 -7.51
CA ALA A 147 4.28 -3.66 -8.92
C ALA A 147 3.38 -4.58 -9.79
N LEU A 148 2.70 -5.54 -9.17
CA LEU A 148 1.78 -6.47 -9.82
C LEU A 148 0.33 -5.94 -9.90
N SER A 149 0.02 -4.76 -9.35
CA SER A 149 -1.39 -4.33 -9.19
C SER A 149 -2.14 -4.17 -10.50
N THR A 150 -1.49 -3.69 -11.55
CA THR A 150 -2.13 -3.49 -12.86
C THR A 150 -2.61 -4.81 -13.48
N GLY A 151 -1.92 -5.93 -13.18
CA GLY A 151 -2.29 -7.25 -13.69
C GLY A 151 -3.16 -8.08 -12.74
N PHE A 152 -3.04 -7.85 -11.43
CA PHE A 152 -3.57 -8.77 -10.41
C PHE A 152 -4.38 -8.08 -9.29
N GLY A 153 -4.62 -6.77 -9.39
CA GLY A 153 -5.33 -5.99 -8.37
C GLY A 153 -4.49 -5.68 -7.13
N LEU A 154 -5.10 -5.00 -6.16
CA LEU A 154 -4.46 -4.71 -4.88
C LEU A 154 -4.28 -5.98 -4.05
N SER A 155 -3.42 -5.94 -3.04
CA SER A 155 -3.23 -7.06 -2.13
C SER A 155 -4.54 -7.47 -1.44
N ALA A 156 -5.39 -6.50 -1.09
CA ALA A 156 -6.72 -6.74 -0.52
C ALA A 156 -7.66 -7.50 -1.46
N ASP A 157 -7.57 -7.26 -2.78
CA ASP A 157 -8.40 -7.95 -3.78
C ASP A 157 -8.08 -9.44 -3.88
N ASN A 158 -6.86 -9.82 -3.48
CA ASN A 158 -6.32 -11.18 -3.54
C ASN A 158 -6.61 -11.99 -2.28
N VAL A 159 -7.29 -11.42 -1.28
CA VAL A 159 -7.65 -12.15 -0.06
C VAL A 159 -8.79 -13.14 -0.34
N LEU A 160 -8.66 -14.36 0.20
CA LEU A 160 -9.70 -15.40 0.09
C LEU A 160 -10.41 -15.64 1.43
N GLU A 161 -9.64 -15.66 2.52
CA GLU A 161 -10.11 -15.88 3.89
C GLU A 161 -9.19 -15.17 4.89
N TRP A 162 -9.78 -14.62 5.95
CA TRP A 162 -9.09 -14.17 7.14
C TRP A 162 -9.34 -15.12 8.31
N GLU A 163 -8.32 -15.38 9.11
CA GLU A 163 -8.48 -15.93 10.47
C GLU A 163 -8.20 -14.82 11.48
N LEU A 164 -9.21 -14.47 12.28
CA LEU A 164 -9.21 -13.28 13.14
C LEU A 164 -9.45 -13.66 14.59
N VAL A 165 -8.90 -12.87 15.52
CA VAL A 165 -9.30 -12.87 16.92
C VAL A 165 -10.12 -11.61 17.17
N THR A 166 -11.41 -11.77 17.47
CA THR A 166 -12.32 -10.66 17.72
C THR A 166 -12.10 -10.03 19.10
N ALA A 167 -12.67 -8.84 19.31
CA ALA A 167 -12.55 -8.14 20.59
C ALA A 167 -13.14 -8.92 21.77
N ASP A 168 -14.09 -9.84 21.56
CA ASP A 168 -14.60 -10.77 22.59
C ASP A 168 -13.75 -12.05 22.74
N ALA A 169 -12.51 -12.03 22.23
CA ALA A 169 -11.52 -13.10 22.32
C ALA A 169 -11.98 -14.41 21.67
N LYS A 170 -12.68 -14.35 20.54
CA LYS A 170 -13.05 -15.53 19.75
C LYS A 170 -12.23 -15.62 18.48
N VAL A 171 -11.79 -16.83 18.14
CA VAL A 171 -11.18 -17.11 16.84
C VAL A 171 -12.30 -17.32 15.83
N VAL A 172 -12.31 -16.54 14.77
CA VAL A 172 -13.30 -16.60 13.70
C VAL A 172 -12.63 -16.63 12.35
N LYS A 173 -13.26 -17.27 11.37
CA LYS A 173 -12.88 -17.17 9.97
C LYS A 173 -13.82 -16.21 9.25
N ALA A 174 -13.27 -15.35 8.41
CA ALA A 174 -14.06 -14.43 7.60
C ALA A 174 -13.70 -14.60 6.12
N SER A 175 -14.70 -14.82 5.28
CA SER A 175 -14.58 -14.97 3.83
C SER A 175 -15.76 -14.27 3.16
N ARG A 176 -15.82 -14.29 1.83
CA ARG A 176 -16.95 -13.74 1.08
C ARG A 176 -18.32 -14.36 1.45
N THR A 177 -18.34 -15.54 2.07
CA THR A 177 -19.57 -16.27 2.42
C THR A 177 -19.71 -16.62 3.91
N VAL A 178 -18.65 -16.44 4.72
CA VAL A 178 -18.64 -16.72 6.16
C VAL A 178 -18.22 -15.45 6.89
N ASN A 179 -19.01 -14.94 7.84
CA ASN A 179 -18.74 -13.66 8.52
C ASN A 179 -18.34 -12.54 7.52
N ALA A 180 -19.14 -12.40 6.46
CA ALA A 180 -18.81 -11.54 5.32
C ALA A 180 -18.69 -10.05 5.70
N ASP A 181 -19.37 -9.64 6.77
CA ASP A 181 -19.23 -8.33 7.41
C ASP A 181 -17.84 -8.09 8.00
N LEU A 182 -17.19 -9.14 8.53
CA LEU A 182 -15.80 -9.07 9.00
C LEU A 182 -14.79 -9.15 7.85
N TYR A 183 -15.17 -9.78 6.74
CA TYR A 183 -14.33 -9.85 5.53
C TYR A 183 -14.31 -8.50 4.79
N TRP A 184 -15.49 -7.86 4.64
CA TRP A 184 -15.69 -6.56 3.99
C TRP A 184 -15.86 -5.43 5.02
N ALA A 185 -15.04 -5.41 6.08
CA ALA A 185 -15.21 -4.47 7.20
C ALA A 185 -15.27 -2.98 6.77
N HIS A 186 -14.84 -2.67 5.54
CA HIS A 186 -15.10 -1.42 4.85
C HIS A 186 -15.89 -1.67 3.54
N PRO A 187 -16.85 -0.79 3.18
CA PRO A 187 -17.45 -0.83 1.85
C PRO A 187 -16.37 -0.65 0.77
N ASP A 188 -16.62 -1.21 -0.42
CA ASP A 188 -15.74 -1.02 -1.58
C ASP A 188 -15.43 0.47 -1.77
N ALA A 189 -14.14 0.81 -1.76
CA ALA A 189 -13.67 2.18 -1.90
C ALA A 189 -12.84 2.29 -3.18
N VAL A 190 -13.05 3.36 -3.95
CA VAL A 190 -12.17 3.70 -5.07
C VAL A 190 -10.87 4.24 -4.50
N PHE A 191 -9.76 3.69 -4.98
CA PHE A 191 -8.41 4.08 -4.58
C PHE A 191 -7.69 4.66 -5.80
N GLY A 192 -7.30 5.94 -5.72
CA GLY A 192 -6.44 6.61 -6.69
C GLY A 192 -5.00 6.62 -6.21
N GLY A 193 -4.06 6.33 -7.12
CA GLY A 193 -2.62 6.37 -6.87
C GLY A 193 -1.91 7.23 -7.91
N ALA A 194 -0.95 8.05 -7.48
CA ALA A 194 -0.07 8.81 -8.37
C ALA A 194 1.38 8.76 -7.89
N THR A 195 2.31 8.67 -8.85
CA THR A 195 3.76 8.69 -8.65
C THR A 195 4.34 9.82 -9.48
N VAL A 196 5.29 10.57 -8.92
CA VAL A 196 6.08 11.56 -9.66
C VAL A 196 7.54 11.31 -9.33
N ALA A 197 8.40 11.18 -10.34
CA ALA A 197 9.83 11.03 -10.15
C ALA A 197 10.60 11.96 -11.09
N PHE A 198 11.67 12.57 -10.59
CA PHE A 198 12.63 13.31 -11.40
C PHE A 198 14.05 13.16 -10.86
N PHE A 199 15.00 13.10 -11.78
CA PHE A 199 16.41 12.79 -11.49
C PHE A 199 17.29 14.03 -11.69
N ALA A 200 18.22 14.26 -10.76
CA ALA A 200 19.15 15.39 -10.82
C ALA A 200 20.09 15.30 -12.03
N ALA A 201 20.32 14.10 -12.58
CA ALA A 201 21.13 13.91 -13.78
C ALA A 201 20.43 14.40 -15.07
N GLU A 202 19.10 14.52 -15.03
CA GLU A 202 18.25 14.85 -16.19
C GLU A 202 17.74 16.29 -16.15
N ASN A 203 18.05 17.03 -15.07
CA ASN A 203 17.53 18.36 -14.80
C ASN A 203 18.67 19.29 -14.37
N ASP A 204 18.55 20.58 -14.67
CA ASP A 204 19.47 21.54 -14.09
C ASP A 204 19.26 21.64 -12.57
N ALA A 205 20.34 21.90 -11.83
CA ALA A 205 20.31 21.88 -10.37
C ALA A 205 19.30 22.89 -9.79
N THR A 206 19.15 24.06 -10.42
CA THR A 206 18.22 25.09 -9.95
C THR A 206 16.76 24.62 -10.11
N ALA A 207 16.41 24.06 -11.27
CA ALA A 207 15.09 23.51 -11.52
C ALA A 207 14.79 22.31 -10.61
N PHE A 208 15.78 21.43 -10.38
CA PHE A 208 15.64 20.28 -9.49
C PHE A 208 15.24 20.69 -8.07
N TYR A 209 15.98 21.63 -7.46
CA TYR A 209 15.64 22.10 -6.10
C TYR A 209 14.38 22.95 -6.07
N LYS A 210 14.11 23.76 -7.09
CA LYS A 210 12.87 24.53 -7.20
C LYS A 210 11.62 23.64 -7.27
N ALA A 211 11.72 22.49 -7.94
CA ALA A 211 10.63 21.51 -8.00
C ALA A 211 10.38 20.87 -6.62
N ILE A 212 11.43 20.60 -5.83
CA ILE A 212 11.32 20.08 -4.47
C ILE A 212 10.69 21.12 -3.54
N ASP A 213 11.09 22.38 -3.65
CA ASP A 213 10.50 23.47 -2.86
C ASP A 213 9.01 23.64 -3.17
N ALA A 214 8.64 23.65 -4.46
CA ALA A 214 7.24 23.70 -4.88
C ALA A 214 6.43 22.50 -4.35
N PHE A 215 7.00 21.30 -4.36
CA PHE A 215 6.35 20.13 -3.74
C PHE A 215 6.12 20.33 -2.24
N HIS A 216 7.11 20.82 -1.49
CA HIS A 216 6.96 21.06 -0.05
C HIS A 216 5.95 22.17 0.27
N GLU A 217 5.80 23.18 -0.59
CA GLU A 217 4.76 24.22 -0.48
C GLU A 217 3.36 23.63 -0.67
N GLU A 218 3.19 22.71 -1.60
CA GLU A 218 1.90 22.06 -1.90
C GLU A 218 1.58 20.88 -0.97
N LEU A 219 2.57 20.32 -0.27
CA LEU A 219 2.41 19.10 0.52
C LEU A 219 1.24 19.18 1.53
N ALA A 220 1.04 20.34 2.16
CA ALA A 220 -0.08 20.55 3.07
C ALA A 220 -1.43 20.40 2.35
N ALA A 221 -1.61 21.07 1.21
CA ALA A 221 -2.81 20.97 0.40
C ALA A 221 -3.01 19.55 -0.18
N MET A 222 -1.92 18.82 -0.42
CA MET A 222 -1.99 17.42 -0.85
C MET A 222 -2.48 16.48 0.25
N VAL A 223 -2.16 16.72 1.54
CA VAL A 223 -2.55 15.84 2.67
C VAL A 223 -3.88 16.22 3.33
N ASP A 224 -4.25 17.51 3.32
CA ASP A 224 -5.53 18.04 3.81
C ASP A 224 -6.78 17.25 3.35
N PRO A 225 -6.85 16.72 2.11
CA PRO A 225 -7.95 15.85 1.67
C PRO A 225 -7.92 14.40 2.22
N ASP A 226 -7.31 14.13 3.37
CA ASP A 226 -7.11 12.78 3.94
C ASP A 226 -6.26 11.85 3.04
N THR A 227 -5.36 12.45 2.28
CA THR A 227 -4.45 11.74 1.37
C THR A 227 -3.11 11.52 2.06
N MET A 228 -2.56 10.32 1.94
CA MET A 228 -1.22 9.98 2.39
C MET A 228 -0.22 10.15 1.25
N VAL A 229 0.76 11.04 1.40
CA VAL A 229 1.85 11.23 0.45
C VAL A 229 3.13 10.63 1.03
N VAL A 230 3.68 9.61 0.36
CA VAL A 230 5.03 9.11 0.66
C VAL A 230 5.98 9.68 -0.38
N TYR A 231 7.09 10.27 0.07
CA TYR A 231 8.11 10.78 -0.84
C TYR A 231 9.53 10.47 -0.35
N TYR A 232 10.44 10.38 -1.30
CA TYR A 232 11.85 10.13 -1.14
C TYR A 232 12.61 11.27 -1.80
N PHE A 233 13.64 11.75 -1.11
CA PHE A 233 14.51 12.80 -1.62
C PHE A 233 15.97 12.43 -1.33
N ALA A 234 16.80 12.52 -2.36
CA ALA A 234 18.24 12.41 -2.31
C ALA A 234 18.88 13.42 -3.26
N ALA A 235 20.19 13.62 -3.14
CA ALA A 235 20.93 14.50 -4.05
C ALA A 235 20.83 14.08 -5.54
N ALA A 236 20.49 12.82 -5.81
CA ALA A 236 20.37 12.28 -7.17
C ALA A 236 18.94 12.20 -7.71
N PHE A 237 17.92 12.19 -6.85
CA PHE A 237 16.53 12.01 -7.27
C PHE A 237 15.54 12.54 -6.24
N PHE A 238 14.35 12.87 -6.73
CA PHE A 238 13.16 13.07 -5.92
C PHE A 238 12.05 12.18 -6.48
N GLN A 239 11.31 11.51 -5.59
CA GLN A 239 10.23 10.62 -5.97
C GLN A 239 9.09 10.68 -4.96
N ILE A 240 7.87 10.90 -5.42
CA ILE A 240 6.64 10.65 -4.68
C ILE A 240 6.21 9.23 -5.00
N ALA A 241 6.05 8.36 -4.01
CA ALA A 241 5.70 6.97 -4.20
C ALA A 241 5.02 6.33 -2.98
N PRO A 242 3.70 6.02 -3.05
CA PRO A 242 2.65 6.69 -3.83
C PRO A 242 1.87 7.73 -3.00
N ILE A 243 1.08 8.55 -3.70
CA ILE A 243 -0.03 9.32 -3.12
C ILE A 243 -1.24 8.39 -3.00
N ASN A 244 -1.76 8.19 -1.79
CA ASN A 244 -2.87 7.28 -1.51
C ASN A 244 -4.04 8.07 -0.92
N ALA A 245 -5.22 8.01 -1.53
CA ALA A 245 -6.42 8.62 -0.95
C ALA A 245 -7.58 7.63 -0.87
N TYR A 246 -8.24 7.60 0.28
CA TYR A 246 -9.36 6.71 0.54
C TYR A 246 -10.67 7.33 0.04
N ASN A 247 -11.44 6.57 -0.75
CA ASN A 247 -12.73 6.98 -1.29
C ASN A 247 -12.67 8.26 -2.15
N LYS A 248 -11.56 8.41 -2.90
CA LYS A 248 -11.35 9.51 -3.84
C LYS A 248 -10.90 8.93 -5.18
N THR A 249 -11.48 9.44 -6.24
CA THR A 249 -11.05 9.18 -7.60
C THR A 249 -9.81 10.01 -7.93
N GLU A 250 -9.03 9.56 -8.92
CA GLU A 250 -7.91 10.34 -9.47
C GLU A 250 -8.32 11.77 -9.86
N ALA A 251 -9.50 11.94 -10.49
CA ALA A 251 -10.02 13.23 -10.89
C ALA A 251 -10.30 14.18 -9.71
N GLU A 252 -10.61 13.63 -8.53
CA GLU A 252 -10.78 14.41 -7.30
C GLU A 252 -9.45 14.75 -6.62
N LEU A 253 -8.37 14.01 -6.91
CA LEU A 253 -7.04 14.22 -6.34
C LEU A 253 -6.17 15.14 -7.19
N THR A 254 -6.31 15.08 -8.51
CA THR A 254 -5.54 15.90 -9.44
C THR A 254 -6.44 16.54 -10.50
N PRO A 255 -7.28 17.53 -10.14
CA PRO A 255 -8.09 18.25 -11.11
C PRO A 255 -7.21 18.94 -12.17
N GLY A 256 -7.07 18.33 -13.35
CA GLY A 256 -6.22 18.81 -14.44
C GLY A 256 -4.75 18.33 -14.40
N GLY A 257 -4.40 17.37 -13.54
CA GLY A 257 -3.10 16.69 -13.58
C GLY A 257 -3.04 15.65 -14.71
N GLY A 258 -1.85 15.39 -15.25
CA GLY A 258 -1.64 14.34 -16.26
C GLY A 258 -1.11 13.06 -15.62
N VAL A 259 -1.40 11.92 -16.24
CA VAL A 259 -0.94 10.59 -15.76
C VAL A 259 0.11 9.98 -16.69
N CYS A 260 1.06 9.25 -16.12
CA CYS A 260 1.96 8.41 -16.89
C CYS A 260 1.18 7.20 -17.44
N GLN A 261 1.12 7.07 -18.77
CA GLN A 261 0.36 6.04 -19.47
C GLN A 261 0.66 4.59 -19.00
N ASN A 262 1.87 4.34 -18.50
CA ASN A 262 2.28 3.01 -18.01
C ASN A 262 1.70 2.64 -16.63
N GLU A 263 1.11 3.59 -15.91
CA GLU A 263 0.55 3.40 -14.56
C GLU A 263 -0.95 3.79 -14.50
N ALA A 264 -1.57 4.11 -15.64
CA ALA A 264 -2.95 4.58 -15.73
C ALA A 264 -3.98 3.45 -15.89
N ASP A 265 -5.23 3.69 -15.47
CA ASP A 265 -6.36 2.80 -15.78
C ASP A 265 -6.58 2.74 -17.30
N PHE A 266 -6.34 1.57 -17.90
CA PHE A 266 -6.57 1.34 -19.32
C PHE A 266 -8.06 1.46 -19.74
N ARG A 267 -8.99 1.63 -18.78
CA ARG A 267 -10.42 1.87 -19.03
C ARG A 267 -10.84 3.33 -18.86
N GLN A 268 -9.89 4.26 -18.68
CA GLN A 268 -10.17 5.68 -18.45
C GLN A 268 -11.03 6.30 -19.57
N PRO A 269 -12.31 6.67 -19.33
CA PRO A 269 -13.21 7.18 -20.37
C PRO A 269 -12.80 8.55 -20.92
N ARG A 270 -11.99 9.34 -20.21
CA ARG A 270 -11.48 10.66 -20.65
C ARG A 270 -10.00 10.62 -21.05
N TRP A 271 -9.47 9.46 -21.46
CA TRP A 271 -8.04 9.24 -21.69
C TRP A 271 -7.37 10.26 -22.63
N GLN A 272 -8.06 10.82 -23.63
CA GLN A 272 -7.50 11.85 -24.51
C GLN A 272 -7.07 13.10 -23.73
N GLN A 273 -7.88 13.49 -22.74
CA GLN A 273 -7.61 14.62 -21.86
C GLN A 273 -6.65 14.22 -20.74
N GLU A 274 -6.84 13.07 -20.12
CA GLU A 274 -6.07 12.65 -18.93
C GLU A 274 -4.62 12.23 -19.28
N PHE A 275 -4.40 11.61 -20.44
CA PHE A 275 -3.08 11.09 -20.82
C PHE A 275 -2.28 12.09 -21.66
N PHE A 276 -2.98 12.88 -22.49
CA PHE A 276 -2.34 13.74 -23.49
C PHE A 276 -2.71 15.23 -23.33
N GLY A 277 -3.74 15.56 -22.56
CA GLY A 277 -4.15 16.94 -22.28
C GLY A 277 -4.31 17.80 -23.53
N ALA A 278 -3.84 19.05 -23.44
CA ALA A 278 -3.87 19.99 -24.56
C ALA A 278 -3.05 19.55 -25.78
N ASN A 279 -2.14 18.57 -25.62
CA ASN A 279 -1.27 18.09 -26.69
C ASN A 279 -1.96 17.07 -27.60
N TYR A 280 -3.11 16.53 -27.21
CA TYR A 280 -3.79 15.45 -27.94
C TYR A 280 -3.98 15.78 -29.43
N ASN A 281 -4.49 16.97 -29.74
CA ASN A 281 -4.76 17.37 -31.13
C ASN A 281 -3.48 17.52 -31.97
N ASN A 282 -2.39 17.98 -31.37
CA ASN A 282 -1.11 18.10 -32.04
C ASN A 282 -0.51 16.72 -32.33
N LEU A 283 -0.56 15.82 -31.35
CA LEU A 283 -0.11 14.44 -31.50
C LEU A 283 -0.97 13.67 -32.52
N LEU A 284 -2.28 13.92 -32.55
CA LEU A 284 -3.18 13.33 -33.53
C LEU A 284 -2.87 13.84 -34.94
N CYS A 285 -2.54 15.12 -35.10
CA CYS A 285 -2.09 15.68 -36.37
C CYS A 285 -0.81 15.00 -36.86
N ILE A 286 0.20 14.87 -35.98
CA ILE A 286 1.46 14.17 -36.28
C ILE A 286 1.20 12.70 -36.64
N LYS A 287 0.34 12.01 -35.90
CA LYS A 287 0.00 10.61 -36.19
C LYS A 287 -0.70 10.45 -37.53
N LYS A 288 -1.62 11.37 -37.90
CA LYS A 288 -2.24 11.36 -39.23
C LYS A 288 -1.23 11.61 -40.36
N GLU A 289 -0.17 12.39 -40.12
CA GLU A 289 0.91 12.60 -41.09
C GLU A 289 1.85 11.39 -41.21
N ARG A 290 2.19 10.75 -40.08
CA ARG A 290 3.20 9.69 -40.01
C ARG A 290 2.64 8.27 -40.17
N ASP A 291 1.38 8.08 -39.82
CA ASP A 291 0.68 6.80 -39.83
C ASP A 291 -0.78 7.00 -40.34
N PRO A 292 -0.94 7.40 -41.62
CA PRO A 292 -2.24 7.73 -42.20
C PRO A 292 -3.18 6.51 -42.31
N GLU A 293 -2.61 5.30 -42.34
CA GLU A 293 -3.34 4.03 -42.41
C GLU A 293 -3.62 3.44 -41.02
N GLY A 294 -3.10 4.06 -39.95
CA GLY A 294 -3.33 3.64 -38.57
C GLY A 294 -2.64 2.33 -38.17
N PHE A 295 -1.56 1.94 -38.84
CA PHE A 295 -0.83 0.70 -38.59
C PHE A 295 -0.39 0.53 -37.12
N PHE A 296 -0.02 1.61 -36.44
CA PHE A 296 0.37 1.56 -35.03
C PHE A 296 -0.85 1.74 -34.12
N TYR A 297 -1.28 0.64 -33.49
CA TYR A 297 -2.38 0.65 -32.54
C TYR A 297 -1.91 0.47 -31.09
N ALA A 298 -2.50 1.25 -30.18
CA ALA A 298 -2.43 1.07 -28.74
C ALA A 298 -3.78 1.44 -28.13
N LEU A 299 -4.27 0.64 -27.18
CA LEU A 299 -5.50 0.94 -26.46
C LEU A 299 -5.35 2.26 -25.69
N ASN A 300 -6.28 3.20 -25.88
CA ASN A 300 -6.20 4.57 -25.36
C ASN A 300 -4.91 5.32 -25.75
N GLY A 301 -4.34 4.97 -26.91
CA GLY A 301 -3.26 5.73 -27.55
C GLY A 301 -3.81 6.81 -28.48
N VAL A 302 -2.99 7.80 -28.85
CA VAL A 302 -3.37 8.87 -29.78
C VAL A 302 -3.97 8.27 -31.06
N GLY A 303 -5.19 8.67 -31.43
CA GLY A 303 -5.88 8.20 -32.64
C GLY A 303 -6.48 6.79 -32.55
N SER A 304 -6.46 6.15 -31.38
CA SER A 304 -7.02 4.81 -31.17
C SER A 304 -8.54 4.74 -31.26
N GLU A 305 -9.24 5.88 -31.16
CA GLU A 305 -10.69 6.03 -31.37
C GLU A 305 -11.13 5.73 -32.81
N ALA A 306 -10.18 5.63 -33.75
CA ALA A 306 -10.45 5.19 -35.12
C ALA A 306 -10.65 3.66 -35.23
N TRP A 307 -10.35 2.91 -34.16
CA TRP A 307 -10.35 1.45 -34.12
C TRP A 307 -11.40 0.93 -33.14
N THR A 308 -11.95 -0.26 -33.39
CA THR A 308 -12.84 -0.94 -32.44
C THR A 308 -12.21 -2.27 -32.02
N VAL A 309 -12.09 -2.53 -30.70
CA VAL A 309 -11.53 -3.78 -30.19
C VAL A 309 -12.60 -4.88 -30.24
N ALA A 310 -12.45 -5.82 -31.16
CA ALA A 310 -13.25 -7.05 -31.20
C ALA A 310 -12.68 -8.10 -30.23
N SER A 311 -13.44 -9.17 -29.97
CA SER A 311 -13.04 -10.27 -29.08
C SER A 311 -11.77 -11.02 -29.51
N ASN A 312 -11.29 -10.79 -30.73
CA ASN A 312 -10.09 -11.38 -31.32
C ASN A 312 -8.99 -10.34 -31.69
N GLY A 313 -9.13 -9.08 -31.28
CA GLY A 313 -8.14 -8.02 -31.53
C GLY A 313 -8.74 -6.73 -32.14
N PRO A 314 -7.93 -5.68 -32.33
CA PRO A 314 -8.37 -4.42 -32.94
C PRO A 314 -8.57 -4.56 -34.46
N TYR A 315 -9.65 -3.96 -34.97
CA TYR A 315 -9.95 -3.74 -36.41
C TYR A 315 -10.23 -2.27 -36.70
#